data_AF-A0A3D2SQ41-F1
#
_entry.id   AF-A0A3D2SQ41-F1
#
_cell.length_a   1.000
_cell.length_b   1.000
_cell.length_c   1.000
_cell.angle_alpha   90.00
_cell.angle_beta   90.00
_cell.angle_gamma   90.00
#
_symmetry.space_group_name_H-M   'P 1'
#
loop_
_entity.id
_entity.type
_entity.pdbx_description
1 polymer ?
#
loop_
_entity_poly.entity_id
_entity_poly.type
_entity_poly.pdbx_seq_one_letter_code
_entity_poly.pdbx_strand_id
1 'polypeptide(L)'
;RSNNGTPRTLTVDEDFLNQYPEQAQSIVDAVLQAEQWAHAHADETHRYLAKECNSSEQWVHAAYGTDAHLKLNTNFDEISIVALQDLSDFLYRWNFIPAQINVREWLAQDISIPAQVA
;
A
#
# COMPACT_ATOMS: atom_id res chain seq x y z
N ARG A 1 1.01 12.06 3.76
CA ARG A 1 1.80 11.90 5.01
C ARG A 1 2.97 10.99 4.66
N SER A 2 4.17 11.23 5.20
CA SER A 2 5.33 10.36 4.97
C SER A 2 5.89 9.88 6.31
N ASN A 3 5.97 8.57 6.52
CA ASN A 3 6.59 7.91 7.67
C ASN A 3 6.94 6.46 7.30
N ASN A 4 7.51 5.70 8.24
CA ASN A 4 7.96 4.31 8.02
C ASN A 4 6.88 3.34 7.51
N GLY A 5 5.59 3.66 7.64
CA GLY A 5 4.48 2.84 7.18
C GLY A 5 3.48 3.56 6.27
N THR A 6 3.80 4.76 5.77
CA THR A 6 2.90 5.53 4.90
C THR A 6 3.72 6.41 3.94
N PRO A 7 3.52 6.30 2.61
CA PRO A 7 2.67 5.31 1.93
C PRO A 7 3.20 3.88 2.12
N ARG A 8 2.29 2.90 2.15
CA ARG A 8 2.65 1.49 2.25
C ARG A 8 2.76 0.91 0.85
N THR A 9 3.95 0.45 0.50
CA THR A 9 4.22 -0.18 -0.80
C THR A 9 3.82 -1.65 -0.79
N LEU A 10 3.25 -2.11 -1.91
CA LEU A 10 3.20 -3.54 -2.26
C LEU A 10 4.37 -3.83 -3.19
N THR A 11 5.36 -4.58 -2.70
CA THR A 11 6.60 -4.87 -3.45
C THR A 11 6.67 -6.33 -3.84
N VAL A 12 7.24 -6.59 -5.01
CA VAL A 12 7.57 -7.93 -5.48
C VAL A 12 8.99 -7.93 -6.03
N ASP A 13 9.58 -9.12 -6.12
CA ASP A 13 10.88 -9.32 -6.77
C ASP A 13 10.80 -9.01 -8.28
N GLU A 14 11.85 -8.36 -8.81
CA GLU A 14 11.89 -7.93 -10.21
C GLU A 14 11.97 -9.12 -11.18
N ASP A 15 12.73 -10.17 -10.85
CA ASP A 15 12.81 -11.37 -11.69
C ASP A 15 11.45 -12.08 -11.73
N PHE A 16 10.73 -12.12 -10.62
CA PHE A 16 9.37 -12.65 -10.59
C PHE A 16 8.42 -11.83 -11.47
N LEU A 17 8.45 -10.50 -11.37
CA LEU A 17 7.61 -9.62 -12.19
C LEU A 17 7.87 -9.83 -13.69
N ASN A 18 9.14 -9.95 -14.08
CA ASN A 18 9.56 -10.13 -15.47
C ASN A 18 9.22 -11.53 -16.03
N GLN A 19 9.38 -12.58 -15.23
CA GLN A 19 9.18 -13.97 -15.66
C GLN A 19 7.71 -14.41 -15.57
N TYR A 20 6.96 -13.83 -14.63
CA TYR A 20 5.60 -14.24 -14.28
C TYR A 20 4.63 -13.04 -14.16
N PRO A 21 4.52 -12.18 -15.20
CA PRO A 21 3.72 -10.96 -15.13
C PRO A 21 2.22 -11.21 -14.89
N GLU A 22 1.66 -12.29 -15.42
CA GLU A 22 0.25 -12.66 -15.19
C GLU A 22 -0.01 -13.07 -13.74
N GLN A 23 0.95 -13.74 -13.10
CA GLN A 23 0.88 -14.11 -11.70
C GLN A 23 1.04 -12.89 -10.79
N ALA A 24 1.94 -11.97 -11.14
CA ALA A 24 2.06 -10.68 -10.46
C ALA A 24 0.74 -9.88 -10.55
N GLN A 25 0.13 -9.81 -11.75
CA GLN A 25 -1.19 -9.19 -11.93
C GLN A 25 -2.26 -9.87 -11.07
N SER A 26 -2.28 -11.21 -11.03
CA SER A 26 -3.27 -11.97 -10.24
C SER A 26 -3.18 -11.66 -8.73
N ILE A 27 -1.97 -11.41 -8.21
CA ILE A 27 -1.78 -10.99 -6.82
C ILE A 27 -2.39 -9.60 -6.60
N VAL A 28 -2.15 -8.66 -7.52
CA VAL A 28 -2.73 -7.31 -7.44
C VAL A 28 -4.25 -7.34 -7.55
N ASP A 29 -4.80 -8.17 -8.44
CA ASP A 29 -6.25 -8.37 -8.57
C ASP A 29 -6.87 -8.89 -7.27
N ALA A 30 -6.22 -9.83 -6.59
CA ALA A 30 -6.68 -10.33 -5.29
C ALA A 30 -6.67 -9.25 -4.20
N VAL A 31 -5.65 -8.38 -4.20
CA VAL A 31 -5.57 -7.23 -3.29
C VAL A 31 -6.72 -6.24 -3.56
N LEU A 32 -6.98 -5.92 -4.83
CA LEU A 32 -8.07 -5.02 -5.23
C LEU A 32 -9.45 -5.61 -4.91
N GLN A 33 -9.63 -6.92 -5.04
CA GLN A 33 -10.87 -7.59 -4.63
C GLN A 33 -11.07 -7.51 -3.11
N ALA A 34 -10.01 -7.72 -2.32
CA ALA A 34 -10.07 -7.60 -0.86
C ALA A 34 -10.37 -6.17 -0.42
N GLU A 35 -9.80 -5.17 -1.10
CA GLU A 35 -10.09 -3.76 -0.90
C GLU A 35 -11.56 -3.43 -1.16
N GLN A 36 -12.11 -3.81 -2.32
CA GLN A 36 -13.52 -3.62 -2.65
C GLN A 36 -14.44 -4.31 -1.65
N TRP A 37 -14.08 -5.52 -1.22
CA TRP A 37 -14.82 -6.21 -0.17
C TRP A 37 -14.79 -5.43 1.14
N ALA A 38 -13.63 -4.93 1.57
CA ALA A 38 -13.50 -4.16 2.81
C ALA A 38 -14.39 -2.92 2.81
N HIS A 39 -14.47 -2.21 1.67
CA HIS A 39 -15.31 -1.03 1.50
C HIS A 39 -16.81 -1.31 1.76
N ALA A 40 -17.27 -2.54 1.48
CA ALA A 40 -18.65 -2.96 1.70
C ALA A 40 -18.89 -3.64 3.06
N HIS A 41 -17.83 -4.00 3.81
CA HIS A 41 -17.92 -4.82 5.02
C HIS A 41 -17.17 -4.17 6.20
N ALA A 42 -17.64 -3.01 6.64
CA ALA A 42 -16.98 -2.20 7.68
C ALA A 42 -16.73 -2.96 8.98
N ASP A 43 -17.74 -3.62 9.55
CA ASP A 43 -17.63 -4.30 10.85
C ASP A 43 -16.71 -5.53 10.79
N GLU A 44 -16.76 -6.27 9.69
CA GLU A 44 -15.84 -7.40 9.47
C GLU A 44 -14.41 -6.92 9.28
N THR A 45 -14.21 -5.84 8.54
CA THR A 45 -12.88 -5.25 8.34
C THR A 45 -12.25 -4.83 9.67
N HIS A 46 -13.00 -4.19 10.57
CA HIS A 46 -12.50 -3.84 11.90
C HIS A 46 -12.12 -5.07 12.74
N ARG A 47 -12.94 -6.14 12.68
CA ARG A 47 -12.64 -7.41 13.34
C ARG A 47 -11.37 -8.06 12.80
N TYR A 48 -11.18 -8.05 11.49
CA TYR A 48 -9.94 -8.53 10.86
C TYR A 48 -8.73 -7.72 11.30
N LEU A 49 -8.83 -6.39 11.27
CA LEU A 49 -7.75 -5.51 11.73
C LEU A 49 -7.39 -5.74 13.21
N ALA A 50 -8.39 -5.95 14.07
CA ALA A 50 -8.16 -6.24 15.49
C ALA A 50 -7.43 -7.56 15.69
N LYS A 51 -7.85 -8.60 14.96
CA LYS A 51 -7.19 -9.91 14.97
C LYS A 51 -5.74 -9.81 14.47
N GLU A 52 -5.51 -9.13 13.35
CA GLU A 52 -4.19 -9.00 12.73
C GLU A 52 -3.22 -8.20 13.61
N CYS A 53 -3.70 -7.12 14.22
CA CYS A 53 -2.89 -6.31 15.13
C CYS A 53 -2.74 -6.94 16.52
N ASN A 54 -3.33 -8.12 16.78
CA ASN A 54 -3.48 -8.72 18.10
C ASN A 54 -3.94 -7.70 19.16
N SER A 55 -4.97 -6.92 18.80
CA SER A 55 -5.50 -5.81 19.58
C SER A 55 -7.02 -5.92 19.72
N SER A 56 -7.62 -5.10 20.59
CA SER A 56 -9.08 -5.03 20.68
C SER A 56 -9.66 -4.13 19.58
N GLU A 57 -10.90 -4.40 19.18
CA GLU A 57 -11.63 -3.57 18.19
C GLU A 57 -11.71 -2.10 18.64
N GLN A 58 -11.87 -1.86 19.95
CA GLN A 58 -11.86 -0.51 20.52
C GLN A 58 -10.56 0.26 20.20
N TRP A 59 -9.40 -0.41 20.33
CA TRP A 59 -8.12 0.24 20.04
C TRP A 59 -7.88 0.42 18.55
N VAL A 60 -8.34 -0.51 17.70
CA VAL A 60 -8.31 -0.34 16.24
C VAL A 60 -9.15 0.86 15.82
N HIS A 61 -10.36 0.99 16.38
CA HIS A 61 -11.23 2.12 16.08
C HIS A 61 -10.62 3.46 16.49
N ALA A 62 -9.99 3.51 17.66
CA ALA A 62 -9.27 4.70 18.12
C ALA A 62 -8.07 5.05 17.22
N ALA A 63 -7.36 4.05 16.69
CA ALA A 63 -6.17 4.24 15.87
C ALA A 63 -6.49 4.61 14.41
N TYR A 64 -7.48 3.94 13.81
CA TYR A 64 -7.75 4.02 12.37
C TYR A 64 -9.07 4.71 12.01
N GLY A 65 -9.95 4.95 12.98
CA GLY A 65 -11.26 5.59 12.79
C GLY A 65 -12.35 4.65 12.29
N THR A 66 -13.61 5.11 12.32
CA THR A 66 -14.79 4.41 11.79
C THR A 66 -14.67 4.09 10.29
N ASP A 67 -13.91 4.91 9.57
CA ASP A 67 -13.69 4.87 8.14
C ASP A 67 -12.45 4.05 7.75
N ALA A 68 -11.84 3.31 8.68
CA ALA A 68 -10.66 2.47 8.40
C ALA A 68 -10.86 1.54 7.19
N HIS A 69 -12.06 0.99 7.06
CA HIS A 69 -12.45 0.11 5.97
C HIS A 69 -12.44 0.77 4.58
N LEU A 70 -12.41 2.11 4.49
CA LEU A 70 -12.35 2.88 3.23
C LEU A 70 -10.93 3.38 2.90
N LYS A 71 -9.95 3.09 3.75
CA LYS A 71 -8.58 3.61 3.63
C LYS A 71 -7.64 2.68 2.86
N LEU A 72 -8.13 1.51 2.46
CA LEU A 72 -7.41 0.64 1.53
C LEU A 72 -7.61 1.23 0.13
N ASN A 73 -6.52 1.72 -0.47
CA ASN A 73 -6.56 2.33 -1.78
C ASN A 73 -5.25 2.04 -2.51
N THR A 74 -5.27 0.96 -3.28
CA THR A 74 -4.13 0.44 -4.03
C THR A 74 -4.06 1.14 -5.38
N ASN A 75 -3.07 2.01 -5.55
CA ASN A 75 -2.93 2.83 -6.75
C ASN A 75 -1.48 3.30 -6.95
N PHE A 76 -1.27 4.03 -8.06
CA PHE A 76 -0.06 4.80 -8.34
C PHE A 76 -0.29 6.31 -8.15
N ASP A 77 -0.94 6.70 -7.05
CA ASP A 77 -1.22 8.11 -6.78
C ASP A 77 0.07 8.92 -6.63
N GLU A 78 0.10 10.07 -7.32
CA GLU A 78 1.26 10.95 -7.41
C GLU A 78 1.67 11.47 -6.03
N ILE A 79 0.71 11.72 -5.14
CA ILE A 79 0.99 12.15 -3.76
C ILE A 79 1.77 11.06 -3.00
N SER A 80 1.43 9.79 -3.20
CA SER A 80 2.14 8.66 -2.58
C SER A 80 3.55 8.53 -3.15
N ILE A 81 3.71 8.63 -4.46
CA ILE A 81 5.02 8.56 -5.13
C ILE A 81 5.96 9.66 -4.60
N VAL A 82 5.48 10.91 -4.54
CA VAL A 82 6.25 12.05 -4.02
C VAL A 82 6.58 11.86 -2.53
N ALA A 83 5.62 11.41 -1.72
CA ALA A 83 5.86 11.18 -0.29
C ALA A 83 6.91 10.09 -0.01
N LEU A 84 6.98 9.07 -0.86
CA LEU A 84 7.99 8.02 -0.78
C LEU A 84 9.37 8.52 -1.25
N GLN A 85 9.41 9.34 -2.30
CA GLN A 85 10.64 10.01 -2.72
C GLN A 85 11.21 10.90 -1.61
N ASP A 86 10.35 11.69 -0.95
CA ASP A 86 10.75 12.56 0.17
C ASP A 86 11.36 11.76 1.33
N LEU A 87 10.82 10.57 1.63
CA LEU A 87 11.37 9.68 2.66
C LEU A 87 12.75 9.17 2.25
N SER A 88 12.90 8.73 1.00
CA SER A 88 14.17 8.25 0.46
C SER A 88 15.24 9.35 0.49
N ASP A 89 14.88 10.56 0.09
CA ASP A 89 15.76 11.73 0.11
C ASP A 89 16.18 12.11 1.53
N PHE A 90 15.26 11.98 2.50
CA PHE A 90 15.58 12.12 3.92
C PHE A 90 16.62 11.08 4.35
N LEU A 91 16.42 9.80 4.04
CA LEU A 91 17.35 8.73 4.41
C LEU A 91 18.73 8.94 3.80
N TYR A 92 18.79 9.37 2.54
CA TYR A 92 20.05 9.69 1.88
C TYR A 92 20.76 10.89 2.51
N ARG A 93 20.03 11.99 2.75
CA ARG A 93 20.57 13.23 3.35
C ARG A 93 21.22 12.99 4.70
N TRP A 94 20.67 12.07 5.49
CA TRP A 94 21.17 11.71 6.81
C TRP A 94 22.09 10.48 6.81
N ASN A 95 22.54 10.04 5.62
CA ASN A 95 23.49 8.93 5.43
C ASN A 95 23.01 7.58 5.99
N PHE A 96 21.69 7.35 6.08
CA PHE A 96 21.14 6.02 6.39
C PHE A 96 21.24 5.07 5.19
N ILE A 97 21.26 5.60 3.96
CA ILE A 97 21.47 4.85 2.73
C ILE A 97 22.65 5.44 1.94
N PRO A 98 23.42 4.61 1.21
CA PRO A 98 24.65 5.05 0.55
C PRO A 98 24.43 5.78 -0.77
N ALA A 99 23.25 5.67 -1.37
CA ALA A 99 22.93 6.21 -2.69
C ALA A 99 21.50 6.77 -2.71
N GLN A 100 21.27 7.72 -3.61
CA GLN A 100 19.92 8.19 -3.91
C GLN A 100 19.15 7.10 -4.66
N ILE A 101 17.84 7.09 -4.46
CA ILE A 101 16.92 6.18 -5.11
C ILE A 101 15.93 7.04 -5.88
N ASN A 102 15.69 6.71 -7.15
CA ASN A 102 14.60 7.27 -7.93
C ASN A 102 13.37 6.37 -7.77
N VAL A 103 12.40 6.78 -6.94
CA VAL A 103 11.23 5.96 -6.62
C VAL A 103 10.36 5.68 -7.85
N ARG A 104 10.38 6.54 -8.86
CA ARG A 104 9.58 6.33 -10.07
C ARG A 104 10.04 5.13 -10.90
N GLU A 105 11.31 4.76 -10.78
CA GLU A 105 11.87 3.58 -11.46
C GLU A 105 11.37 2.27 -10.83
N TRP A 106 10.77 2.32 -9.63
CA TRP A 106 10.20 1.14 -8.97
C TRP A 106 8.79 0.80 -9.43
N LEU A 107 8.12 1.69 -10.18
CA LEU A 107 6.73 1.50 -10.54
C LEU A 107 6.62 0.42 -11.63
N ALA A 108 5.90 -0.65 -11.31
CA ALA A 108 5.53 -1.70 -12.26
C ALA A 108 4.41 -1.21 -13.20
N GLN A 109 4.76 -0.36 -14.17
CA GLN A 109 3.78 0.31 -15.05
C GLN A 109 2.97 -0.65 -15.93
N ASP A 110 3.49 -1.85 -16.18
CA ASP A 110 2.82 -2.89 -16.97
C ASP A 110 1.72 -3.62 -16.16
N ILE A 111 1.66 -3.41 -14.85
CA ILE A 111 0.58 -3.92 -14.00
C ILE A 111 -0.62 -3.00 -14.11
N SER A 112 -1.75 -3.57 -14.49
CA SER A 112 -3.03 -2.87 -14.58
C SER A 112 -3.63 -2.69 -13.20
N ILE A 113 -3.87 -1.42 -12.84
CA ILE A 113 -4.68 -1.05 -11.68
C ILE A 113 -5.85 -0.23 -12.22
N PRO A 114 -7.10 -0.73 -12.18
CA PRO A 114 -8.24 0.02 -12.66
C PRO A 114 -8.40 1.30 -11.82
N ALA A 115 -8.69 2.41 -12.50
CA ALA A 115 -9.06 3.63 -11.80
C ALA A 115 -10.32 3.36 -10.97
N GLN A 116 -10.24 3.61 -9.66
CA GLN A 116 -11.40 3.53 -8.79
C GLN A 116 -12.45 4.55 -9.25
N VAL A 117 -13.67 4.09 -9.51
CA VAL A 117 -14.82 4.96 -9.74
C VAL A 117 -15.21 5.54 -8.38
N ALA A 118 -15.14 6.86 -8.25
CA ALA A 118 -15.50 7.60 -7.03
C ALA A 118 -16.98 7.42 -6.64
#